data_AF-A0A162WPZ7-F1
#
_entry.id   AF-A0A162WPZ7-F1
#
_cell.length_a   1.000
_cell.length_b   1.000
_cell.length_c   1.000
_cell.angle_alpha   90.00
_cell.angle_beta   90.00
_cell.angle_gamma   90.00
#
_symmetry.space_group_name_H-M   'P 1'
#
loop_
_entity.id
_entity.type
_entity.pdbx_description
1 polymer ?
#
loop_
_entity_poly.entity_id
_entity_poly.type
_entity_poly.pdbx_seq_one_letter_code
_entity_poly.pdbx_strand_id
1 'polypeptide(L)'
;MFFPTYISFLSTLLLIIVPKCCALPIQQGFIEISGQSAFMSILITIVLGYISHIVTVRSVTGLNHQSTTERRCMCFVFPTLGISLAMKYIYSVYYADRILGIDKCKPFLERYEDEINKVVGNRQDTFQSHVSLSVSQSPSDNHIIAAEGLSGDFDTETVFPGVTQLKNWLVDEMADSGIYYQKYDNAPYMASLLHSFGPKKAKKIKHCILNQHILVGFDSAVYMHSPFNNVMLTSDISVSGPGGFNQYQTSINPSYIRFLSIAMISQLEETYTLDDSSYTEIFITFSQLIFILLKCIETEGDRWTKSIMIIYTAMSILNTLSLVILHKQLEPFSLHYSSNITLKEIAEDYDIITKNTNDLLYIEDTQDIPSQFGSEDTTDLLYTGSFLHFILEGGKLGNKSGGGIFELDDFNHGGYCIFGGLLGSTLIFIWADYTSYKVTEWLVLFWVACSVIISSVEYFDFIRQTSSSWLLKMCLIPIVACSFVCIISATIIGYSTKYKSY
;
A
#
# COMPACT_ATOMS: atom_id res chain seq x y z
N MET A 1 21.50 9.38 3.97
CA MET A 1 22.81 9.78 3.42
C MET A 1 23.05 9.33 1.97
N PHE A 2 22.29 8.37 1.42
CA PHE A 2 22.47 7.87 0.05
C PHE A 2 21.92 8.78 -1.07
N PHE A 3 20.89 9.57 -0.79
CA PHE A 3 20.18 10.38 -1.79
C PHE A 3 21.01 11.51 -2.43
N PRO A 4 21.83 12.29 -1.68
CA PRO A 4 22.71 13.30 -2.28
C PRO A 4 23.71 12.67 -3.25
N THR A 5 24.19 11.46 -2.93
CA THR A 5 25.14 10.71 -3.76
C THR A 5 24.52 10.27 -5.07
N TYR A 6 23.26 9.80 -5.05
CA TYR A 6 22.54 9.42 -6.28
C TYR A 6 22.20 10.62 -7.15
N ILE A 7 21.76 11.76 -6.58
CA ILE A 7 21.51 12.98 -7.36
C ILE A 7 22.81 13.52 -7.96
N SER A 8 23.90 13.55 -7.19
CA SER A 8 25.21 13.99 -7.67
C SER A 8 25.73 13.08 -8.78
N PHE A 9 25.60 11.75 -8.60
CA PHE A 9 25.93 10.76 -9.62
C PHE A 9 25.08 10.93 -10.88
N LEU A 10 23.77 11.09 -10.75
CA LEU A 10 22.84 11.31 -11.86
C LEU A 10 23.16 12.61 -12.61
N SER A 11 23.44 13.68 -11.88
CA SER A 11 23.81 14.98 -12.45
C SER A 11 25.13 14.89 -13.19
N THR A 12 26.11 14.17 -12.65
CA THR A 12 27.40 13.90 -13.29
C THR A 12 27.22 13.04 -14.55
N LEU A 13 26.37 12.01 -14.48
CA LEU A 13 26.05 11.14 -15.61
C LEU A 13 25.37 11.91 -16.74
N LEU A 14 24.39 12.76 -16.41
CA LEU A 14 23.73 13.66 -17.35
C LEU A 14 24.73 14.65 -17.96
N LEU A 15 25.62 15.24 -17.16
CA LEU A 15 26.68 16.14 -17.65
C LEU A 15 27.67 15.44 -18.59
N ILE A 16 27.89 14.13 -18.45
CA ILE A 16 28.78 13.36 -19.33
C ILE A 16 28.07 12.92 -20.61
N ILE A 17 26.80 12.50 -20.50
CA ILE A 17 26.03 11.91 -21.60
C ILE A 17 25.47 13.01 -22.52
N VAL A 18 24.90 14.08 -21.96
CA VAL A 18 24.24 15.13 -22.75
C VAL A 18 25.17 15.74 -23.81
N PRO A 19 26.44 16.10 -23.51
CA PRO A 19 27.35 16.64 -24.53
C PRO A 19 27.71 15.64 -25.62
N LYS A 20 27.71 14.34 -25.34
CA LYS A 20 28.00 13.27 -26.31
C LYS A 20 26.79 12.89 -27.16
N CYS A 21 25.58 13.13 -26.64
CA CYS A 21 24.32 12.95 -27.38
C CYS A 21 23.94 14.19 -28.20
N CYS A 22 24.47 15.37 -27.86
CA CYS A 22 24.45 16.53 -28.75
C CYS A 22 25.34 16.23 -29.96
N ALA A 23 24.74 16.05 -31.13
CA ALA A 23 25.49 15.94 -32.38
C ALA A 23 26.45 17.13 -32.53
N LEU A 24 27.63 16.92 -33.15
CA LEU A 24 28.61 17.97 -33.46
C LEU A 24 27.89 19.21 -33.99
N PRO A 25 28.33 20.43 -33.62
CA PRO A 25 27.73 21.67 -34.12
C PRO A 25 27.79 21.63 -35.64
N ILE A 26 26.64 21.36 -36.25
CA ILE A 26 26.45 21.50 -37.69
C ILE A 26 26.69 22.99 -37.93
N GLN A 27 27.63 23.32 -38.82
CA GLN A 27 27.80 24.68 -39.32
C GLN A 27 26.51 25.09 -40.03
N GLN A 28 25.54 25.57 -39.27
CA GLN A 28 24.28 26.09 -39.79
C GLN A 28 24.54 27.53 -40.22
N GLY A 29 24.53 27.75 -41.54
CA GLY A 29 24.37 29.09 -42.09
C GLY A 29 23.12 29.73 -41.48
N PHE A 30 23.23 31.03 -41.17
CA PHE A 30 22.22 31.85 -40.51
C PHE A 30 20.82 31.68 -41.15
N ILE A 31 20.03 30.75 -40.63
CA ILE A 31 18.58 30.74 -40.77
C ILE A 31 18.07 31.19 -39.41
N GLU A 32 17.19 32.20 -39.40
CA GLU A 32 16.51 32.68 -38.19
C GLU A 32 15.71 31.53 -37.56
N ILE A 33 16.35 30.84 -36.62
CA ILE A 33 15.70 29.89 -35.73
C ILE A 33 14.82 30.73 -34.81
N SER A 34 13.51 30.82 -35.11
CA SER A 34 12.49 31.42 -34.24
C SER A 34 12.30 30.54 -32.98
N GLY A 35 13.35 30.55 -32.16
CA GLY A 35 13.85 29.40 -31.44
C GLY A 35 13.30 29.20 -30.05
N GLN A 36 12.29 28.36 -29.96
CA GLN A 36 12.33 27.36 -28.89
C GLN A 36 13.29 26.26 -29.37
N SER A 37 14.50 26.22 -28.81
CA SER A 37 15.47 25.21 -29.19
C SER A 37 14.87 23.82 -28.99
N ALA A 38 15.13 22.88 -29.91
CA ALA A 38 14.81 21.46 -29.77
C ALA A 38 15.09 20.94 -28.35
N PHE A 39 16.21 21.40 -27.81
CA PHE A 39 16.65 21.17 -26.45
C PHE A 39 15.63 21.61 -25.40
N MET A 40 15.05 22.81 -25.50
CA MET A 40 14.00 23.26 -24.57
C MET A 40 12.74 22.39 -24.67
N SER A 41 12.33 21.96 -25.87
CA SER A 41 11.17 21.04 -26.01
C SER A 41 11.44 19.68 -25.37
N ILE A 42 12.64 19.12 -25.58
CA ILE A 42 13.07 17.86 -24.96
C ILE A 42 13.14 18.02 -23.45
N LEU A 43 13.76 19.09 -22.96
CA LEU A 43 13.90 19.39 -21.53
C LEU A 43 12.52 19.57 -20.89
N ILE A 44 11.61 20.32 -21.52
CA ILE A 44 10.24 20.50 -21.05
C ILE A 44 9.52 19.15 -21.00
N THR A 45 9.70 18.29 -22.01
CA THR A 45 9.07 16.95 -22.05
C THR A 45 9.61 16.04 -20.94
N ILE A 46 10.93 16.02 -20.73
CA ILE A 46 11.60 15.24 -19.68
C ILE A 46 11.21 15.77 -18.30
N VAL A 47 11.33 17.08 -18.09
CA VAL A 47 11.07 17.74 -16.80
C VAL A 47 9.59 17.70 -16.47
N LEU A 48 8.70 18.20 -17.33
CA LEU A 48 7.27 18.20 -17.02
C LEU A 48 6.67 16.80 -17.08
N GLY A 49 6.98 15.99 -18.09
CA GLY A 49 6.41 14.65 -18.22
C GLY A 49 6.84 13.72 -17.10
N TYR A 50 8.15 13.58 -16.90
CA TYR A 50 8.66 12.60 -15.94
C TYR A 50 8.58 13.08 -14.48
N ILE A 51 8.75 14.37 -14.19
CA ILE A 51 8.57 14.87 -12.80
C ILE A 51 7.10 14.84 -12.41
N SER A 52 6.18 15.23 -13.30
CA SER A 52 4.74 15.11 -13.01
C SER A 52 4.39 13.66 -12.70
N HIS A 53 4.95 12.71 -13.47
CA HIS A 53 4.80 11.29 -13.15
C HIS A 53 5.32 10.95 -11.73
N ILE A 54 6.53 11.37 -11.37
CA ILE A 54 7.10 11.09 -10.04
C ILE A 54 6.17 11.57 -8.92
N VAL A 55 5.50 12.71 -9.12
CA VAL A 55 4.54 13.25 -8.15
C VAL A 55 3.27 12.39 -8.07
N THR A 56 2.85 11.75 -9.16
CA THR A 56 1.70 10.82 -9.15
C THR A 56 1.96 9.52 -8.38
N VAL A 57 3.22 9.12 -8.19
CA VAL A 57 3.56 7.93 -7.41
C VAL A 57 3.22 8.16 -5.95
N ARG A 58 2.39 7.26 -5.40
CA ARG A 58 1.93 7.28 -4.01
C ARG A 58 3.11 7.38 -3.05
N SER A 59 3.03 8.35 -2.14
CA SER A 59 3.95 8.45 -0.99
C SER A 59 3.65 7.37 0.03
N VAL A 60 4.70 6.85 0.65
CA VAL A 60 4.64 5.88 1.74
C VAL A 60 4.90 6.62 3.04
N THR A 61 3.96 6.56 3.99
CA THR A 61 4.05 7.24 5.29
C THR A 61 4.26 6.28 6.47
N GLY A 62 4.35 4.96 6.22
CA GLY A 62 4.58 3.93 7.25
C GLY A 62 6.00 3.35 7.31
N LEU A 63 6.17 2.31 8.13
CA LEU A 63 7.42 1.57 8.40
C LEU A 63 7.84 0.63 7.26
N ASN A 64 7.81 1.11 6.02
CA ASN A 64 8.27 0.34 4.88
C ASN A 64 9.78 0.51 4.69
N HIS A 65 10.45 -0.56 4.27
CA HIS A 65 11.88 -0.54 3.95
C HIS A 65 12.27 0.44 2.84
N GLN A 66 11.33 0.85 2.00
CA GLN A 66 11.57 1.78 0.90
C GLN A 66 11.01 3.16 1.24
N SER A 67 11.87 4.16 1.23
CA SER A 67 11.44 5.55 1.35
C SER A 67 10.57 5.96 0.16
N THR A 68 9.69 6.95 0.36
CA THR A 68 8.89 7.56 -0.73
C THR A 68 9.77 7.95 -1.92
N THR A 69 10.95 8.50 -1.63
CA THR A 69 11.89 8.97 -2.62
C THR A 69 12.52 7.84 -3.44
N GLU A 70 12.95 6.75 -2.78
CA GLU A 70 13.48 5.56 -3.46
C GLU A 70 12.41 4.93 -4.35
N ARG A 71 11.19 4.78 -3.83
CA ARG A 71 10.07 4.24 -4.59
C ARG A 71 9.74 5.09 -5.82
N ARG A 72 9.70 6.41 -5.65
CA ARG A 72 9.52 7.37 -6.75
C ARG A 72 10.62 7.27 -7.80
N CYS A 73 11.87 7.14 -7.38
CA CYS A 73 13.01 6.94 -8.27
C CYS A 73 12.88 5.61 -9.04
N MET A 74 12.52 4.53 -8.36
CA MET A 74 12.33 3.21 -8.98
C MET A 74 11.18 3.22 -9.99
N CYS A 75 10.03 3.82 -9.66
CA CYS A 75 8.91 3.94 -10.61
C CYS A 75 9.25 4.84 -11.81
N PHE A 76 10.13 5.83 -11.59
CA PHE A 76 10.62 6.66 -12.67
C PHE A 76 11.57 5.90 -13.59
N VAL A 77 12.48 5.08 -13.08
CA VAL A 77 13.37 4.28 -13.92
C VAL A 77 12.63 3.10 -14.57
N PHE A 78 11.65 2.53 -13.85
CA PHE A 78 10.91 1.32 -14.22
C PHE A 78 9.41 1.58 -14.18
N PRO A 79 8.79 2.05 -15.27
CA PRO A 79 7.39 2.41 -15.23
C PRO A 79 6.46 1.20 -15.06
N THR A 80 6.90 0.02 -15.48
CA THR A 80 6.17 -1.23 -15.22
C THR A 80 6.04 -1.51 -13.72
N LEU A 81 7.03 -1.12 -12.91
CA LEU A 81 6.94 -1.18 -11.45
C LEU A 81 5.87 -0.21 -10.93
N GLY A 82 5.80 1.01 -11.47
CA GLY A 82 4.76 1.97 -11.11
C GLY A 82 3.34 1.48 -11.46
N ILE A 83 3.17 0.81 -12.61
CA ILE A 83 1.92 0.15 -13.01
C ILE A 83 1.58 -0.98 -12.03
N SER A 84 2.56 -1.85 -11.75
CA SER A 84 2.47 -2.96 -10.79
C SER A 84 1.97 -2.50 -9.42
N LEU A 85 2.59 -1.44 -8.88
CA LEU A 85 2.25 -0.87 -7.59
C LEU A 85 0.86 -0.24 -7.57
N ALA A 86 0.46 0.46 -8.65
CA ALA A 86 -0.89 0.99 -8.78
C ALA A 86 -1.94 -0.13 -8.78
N MET A 87 -1.71 -1.17 -9.57
CA MET A 87 -2.57 -2.35 -9.64
C MET A 87 -2.67 -3.07 -8.29
N LYS A 88 -1.58 -3.14 -7.52
CA LYS A 88 -1.58 -3.65 -6.14
C LYS A 88 -2.65 -2.97 -5.30
N TYR A 89 -2.67 -1.64 -5.28
CA TYR A 89 -3.60 -0.88 -4.45
C TYR A 89 -5.04 -1.00 -4.92
N ILE A 90 -5.26 -1.03 -6.24
CA ILE A 90 -6.59 -1.27 -6.81
C ILE A 90 -7.08 -2.66 -6.41
N TYR A 91 -6.23 -3.68 -6.54
CA TYR A 91 -6.51 -5.05 -6.11
C TYR A 91 -6.84 -5.11 -4.62
N SER A 92 -6.02 -4.49 -3.77
CA SER A 92 -6.22 -4.49 -2.31
C SER A 92 -7.57 -3.90 -1.91
N VAL A 93 -8.04 -2.83 -2.57
CA VAL A 93 -9.37 -2.28 -2.31
C VAL A 93 -10.49 -3.17 -2.84
N TYR A 94 -10.32 -3.74 -4.03
CA TYR A 94 -11.33 -4.63 -4.62
C TYR A 94 -11.53 -5.90 -3.78
N TYR A 95 -10.44 -6.46 -3.25
CA TYR A 95 -10.45 -7.65 -2.40
C TYR A 95 -10.34 -7.32 -0.91
N ALA A 96 -10.71 -6.09 -0.50
CA ALA A 96 -10.60 -5.62 0.87
C ALA A 96 -11.21 -6.59 1.88
N ASP A 97 -12.46 -7.00 1.65
CA ASP A 97 -13.20 -7.86 2.56
C ASP A 97 -12.55 -9.25 2.68
N ARG A 98 -11.98 -9.77 1.59
CA ARG A 98 -11.28 -11.05 1.58
C ARG A 98 -9.94 -10.98 2.30
N ILE A 99 -9.16 -9.92 2.05
CA ILE A 99 -7.86 -9.68 2.74
C ILE A 99 -8.07 -9.59 4.25
N LEU A 100 -9.17 -8.97 4.66
CA LEU A 100 -9.59 -8.81 6.04
C LEU A 100 -10.29 -10.04 6.65
N GLY A 101 -10.61 -11.06 5.84
CA GLY A 101 -11.33 -12.27 6.27
C GLY A 101 -12.80 -12.04 6.66
N ILE A 102 -13.38 -10.91 6.28
CA ILE A 102 -14.77 -10.52 6.60
C ILE A 102 -15.75 -10.73 5.44
N ASP A 103 -15.28 -11.21 4.29
CA ASP A 103 -16.09 -11.51 3.10
C ASP A 103 -17.19 -12.53 3.40
N LYS A 104 -16.90 -13.54 4.23
CA LYS A 104 -17.88 -14.53 4.69
C LYS A 104 -19.01 -13.94 5.54
N CYS A 105 -18.77 -12.84 6.26
CA CYS A 105 -19.78 -12.18 7.11
C CYS A 105 -20.78 -11.36 6.29
N LYS A 106 -20.40 -10.91 5.09
CA LYS A 106 -21.19 -9.99 4.26
C LYS A 106 -22.63 -10.47 3.97
N PRO A 107 -22.90 -11.70 3.50
CA PRO A 107 -24.27 -12.14 3.23
C PRO A 107 -25.16 -12.18 4.49
N PHE A 108 -24.57 -12.38 5.67
CA PHE A 108 -25.28 -12.38 6.94
C PHE A 108 -25.62 -10.96 7.39
N LEU A 109 -24.68 -10.02 7.20
CA LEU A 109 -24.93 -8.60 7.46
C LEU A 109 -26.05 -8.04 6.56
N GLU A 110 -26.09 -8.42 5.29
CA GLU A 110 -27.17 -8.02 4.37
C GLU A 110 -28.54 -8.56 4.85
N ARG A 111 -28.59 -9.81 5.34
CA ARG A 111 -29.80 -10.39 5.94
C ARG A 111 -30.23 -9.64 7.21
N TYR A 112 -29.28 -9.30 8.07
CA TYR A 112 -29.53 -8.53 9.30
C TYR A 112 -30.15 -7.16 8.99
N GLU A 113 -29.60 -6.45 7.99
CA GLU A 113 -30.15 -5.17 7.52
C GLU A 113 -31.60 -5.33 7.02
N ASP A 114 -31.88 -6.37 6.24
CA ASP A 114 -33.23 -6.66 5.74
C ASP A 114 -34.23 -6.95 6.87
N GLU A 115 -33.81 -7.67 7.92
CA GLU A 115 -34.63 -7.96 9.08
C GLU A 115 -34.94 -6.70 9.89
N ILE A 116 -33.94 -5.85 10.14
CA ILE A 116 -34.13 -4.56 10.80
C ILE A 116 -35.08 -3.69 9.98
N ASN A 117 -34.88 -3.59 8.67
CA ASN A 117 -35.71 -2.76 7.79
C ASN A 117 -37.18 -3.24 7.79
N LYS A 118 -37.44 -4.54 7.83
CA LYS A 118 -38.80 -5.10 7.98
C LYS A 118 -39.44 -4.72 9.33
N VAL A 119 -38.68 -4.81 10.42
CA VAL A 119 -39.17 -4.44 11.77
C VAL A 119 -39.47 -2.95 11.86
N VAL A 120 -38.61 -2.10 11.28
CA VAL A 120 -38.79 -0.64 11.26
C VAL A 120 -39.96 -0.24 10.35
N GLY A 121 -40.09 -0.83 9.17
CA GLY A 121 -41.20 -0.59 8.24
C GLY A 121 -42.57 -0.93 8.86
N ASN A 122 -42.69 -2.09 9.50
CA ASN A 122 -43.93 -2.50 10.16
C ASN A 122 -44.33 -1.56 11.32
N ARG A 123 -43.34 -0.96 12.01
CA ARG A 123 -43.61 0.03 13.07
C ARG A 123 -44.07 1.36 12.51
N GLN A 124 -43.53 1.82 11.37
CA GLN A 124 -43.98 3.06 10.72
C GLN A 124 -45.42 2.97 10.22
N ASP A 125 -45.82 1.84 9.65
CA ASP A 125 -47.20 1.63 9.21
C ASP A 125 -48.18 1.61 10.40
N THR A 126 -47.75 1.06 11.54
CA THR A 126 -48.55 1.04 12.78
C THR A 126 -48.65 2.44 13.42
N PHE A 127 -47.60 3.27 13.32
CA PHE A 127 -47.59 4.62 13.90
C PHE A 127 -48.27 5.66 13.01
N GLN A 128 -48.19 5.54 11.68
CA GLN A 128 -48.93 6.42 10.75
C GLN A 128 -50.45 6.18 10.77
N SER A 129 -50.91 5.01 11.22
CA SER A 129 -52.33 4.73 11.45
C SER A 129 -52.94 5.48 12.66
N HIS A 130 -52.14 6.06 13.56
CA HIS A 130 -52.65 6.64 14.81
C HIS A 130 -52.21 8.08 15.12
N VAL A 131 -51.33 8.69 14.32
CA VAL A 131 -50.83 10.06 14.57
C VAL A 131 -51.07 10.96 13.35
N SER A 132 -52.34 11.25 13.10
CA SER A 132 -52.77 12.51 12.46
C SER A 132 -53.13 13.52 13.54
N LEU A 133 -52.15 13.91 14.36
CA LEU A 133 -52.22 15.12 15.19
C LEU A 133 -50.81 15.71 15.31
N SER A 134 -50.66 16.89 14.70
CA SER A 134 -49.61 17.90 14.83
C SER A 134 -48.49 17.63 15.85
N VAL A 135 -47.22 17.65 15.41
CA VAL A 135 -46.16 18.46 16.02
C VAL A 135 -44.91 18.44 15.14
N SER A 136 -44.51 19.63 14.73
CA SER A 136 -43.24 20.00 14.13
C SER A 136 -42.24 20.24 15.26
N GLN A 137 -41.08 19.56 15.24
CA GLN A 137 -39.82 20.06 15.81
C GLN A 137 -38.65 19.16 15.37
N SER A 138 -37.66 19.77 14.72
CA SER A 138 -36.42 19.13 14.27
C SER A 138 -35.39 19.07 15.40
N PRO A 139 -34.60 18.00 15.54
CA PRO A 139 -33.39 18.04 16.35
C PRO A 139 -32.18 18.43 15.49
N SER A 140 -31.50 19.50 15.88
CA SER A 140 -30.22 19.94 15.30
C SER A 140 -29.06 19.19 15.94
N ASP A 141 -28.16 18.72 15.09
CA ASP A 141 -26.82 18.25 15.42
C ASP A 141 -25.98 19.33 16.14
N ASN A 142 -25.17 18.89 17.11
CA ASN A 142 -23.75 19.27 17.34
C ASN A 142 -23.36 19.22 18.83
N HIS A 143 -22.69 18.15 19.24
CA HIS A 143 -21.72 18.20 20.33
C HIS A 143 -20.50 17.38 19.93
N ILE A 144 -19.45 18.09 19.49
CA ILE A 144 -18.09 17.56 19.35
C ILE A 144 -17.36 17.96 20.62
N ILE A 145 -17.01 16.99 21.45
CA ILE A 145 -16.15 17.18 22.63
C ILE A 145 -14.72 16.87 22.17
N ALA A 146 -13.82 17.85 22.32
CA ALA A 146 -12.39 17.69 22.06
C ALA A 146 -11.74 16.86 23.16
N ALA A 147 -10.96 15.86 22.76
CA ALA A 147 -10.20 14.98 23.65
C ALA A 147 -8.88 15.65 24.07
N GLU A 148 -8.79 16.04 25.34
CA GLU A 148 -7.52 16.35 26.00
C GLU A 148 -7.24 15.29 27.07
N GLY A 149 -6.14 14.56 26.89
CA GLY A 149 -5.35 13.86 27.91
C GLY A 149 -6.11 13.12 29.02
N LEU A 150 -6.61 11.93 28.72
CA LEU A 150 -7.11 10.98 29.72
C LEU A 150 -6.25 9.69 29.68
N SER A 151 -5.27 9.63 30.58
CA SER A 151 -4.61 8.38 31.00
C SER A 151 -5.44 7.70 32.08
N GLY A 152 -6.73 7.50 31.82
CA GLY A 152 -7.62 6.72 32.67
C GLY A 152 -7.66 5.30 32.16
N ASP A 153 -7.55 4.32 33.07
CA ASP A 153 -7.82 2.90 32.79
C ASP A 153 -9.06 2.79 31.90
N PHE A 154 -8.83 2.37 30.66
CA PHE A 154 -9.92 2.05 29.74
C PHE A 154 -10.56 0.76 30.23
N ASP A 155 -11.58 0.88 31.09
CA ASP A 155 -12.49 -0.22 31.37
C ASP A 155 -13.05 -0.71 30.03
N THR A 156 -12.56 -1.88 29.62
CA THR A 156 -12.80 -2.56 28.34
C THR A 156 -14.26 -2.99 28.14
N GLU A 157 -15.15 -2.59 29.05
CA GLU A 157 -16.59 -2.88 29.02
C GLU A 157 -17.44 -1.76 28.39
N THR A 158 -16.87 -0.61 28.05
CA THR A 158 -17.58 0.40 27.22
C THR A 158 -17.54 0.09 25.72
N VAL A 159 -17.35 -1.18 25.35
CA VAL A 159 -17.54 -1.65 23.97
C VAL A 159 -18.98 -1.40 23.57
N PHE A 160 -19.18 -0.76 22.40
CA PHE A 160 -20.51 -0.48 21.85
C PHE A 160 -21.42 -1.70 22.00
N PRO A 161 -22.47 -1.64 22.84
CA PRO A 161 -23.29 -2.82 23.13
C PRO A 161 -23.92 -3.40 21.86
N GLY A 162 -24.17 -2.57 20.85
CA GLY A 162 -24.63 -2.99 19.53
C GLY A 162 -23.61 -3.79 18.71
N VAL A 163 -22.30 -3.51 18.83
CA VAL A 163 -21.25 -4.24 18.09
C VAL A 163 -21.10 -5.64 18.64
N THR A 164 -21.06 -5.80 19.96
CA THR A 164 -20.97 -7.13 20.59
C THR A 164 -22.23 -7.95 20.34
N GLN A 165 -23.41 -7.33 20.39
CA GLN A 165 -24.66 -8.01 20.06
C GLN A 165 -24.68 -8.49 18.60
N LEU A 166 -24.30 -7.63 17.65
CA LEU A 166 -24.22 -7.98 16.23
C LEU A 166 -23.18 -9.08 15.97
N LYS A 167 -22.03 -9.01 16.64
CA LYS A 167 -21.00 -10.05 16.57
C LYS A 167 -21.55 -11.40 17.01
N ASN A 168 -22.21 -11.46 18.16
CA ASN A 168 -22.77 -12.71 18.67
C ASN A 168 -23.83 -13.27 17.72
N TRP A 169 -24.73 -12.41 17.23
CA TRP A 169 -25.72 -12.81 16.21
C TRP A 169 -25.07 -13.36 14.93
N LEU A 170 -24.01 -12.71 14.43
CA LEU A 170 -23.27 -13.20 13.26
C LEU A 170 -22.66 -14.59 13.51
N VAL A 171 -22.04 -14.78 14.68
CA VAL A 171 -21.41 -16.06 15.03
C VAL A 171 -22.46 -17.17 15.06
N ASP A 172 -23.63 -16.91 15.66
CA ASP A 172 -24.72 -17.88 15.76
C ASP A 172 -25.29 -18.24 14.37
N GLU A 173 -25.64 -17.24 13.55
CA GLU A 173 -26.19 -17.46 12.20
C GLU A 173 -25.21 -18.16 11.24
N MET A 174 -23.91 -17.85 11.38
CA MET A 174 -22.86 -18.48 10.59
C MET A 174 -22.66 -19.93 11.01
N ALA A 175 -22.70 -20.23 12.31
CA ALA A 175 -22.65 -21.58 12.83
C ALA A 175 -23.85 -22.43 12.33
N ASP A 176 -25.05 -21.84 12.30
CA ASP A 176 -26.26 -22.48 11.74
C ASP A 176 -26.13 -22.77 10.24
N SER A 177 -25.33 -21.98 9.53
CA SER A 177 -25.01 -22.17 8.11
C SER A 177 -23.80 -23.09 7.86
N GLY A 178 -23.24 -23.70 8.91
CA GLY A 178 -22.07 -24.58 8.83
C GLY A 178 -20.73 -23.85 8.61
N ILE A 179 -20.68 -22.54 8.86
CA ILE A 179 -19.46 -21.73 8.79
C ILE A 179 -18.99 -21.47 10.22
N TYR A 180 -17.89 -22.11 10.61
CA TYR A 180 -17.31 -21.95 11.94
C TYR A 180 -16.08 -21.03 11.89
N TYR A 181 -15.95 -20.18 12.90
CA TYR A 181 -14.74 -19.39 13.15
C TYR A 181 -13.92 -19.99 14.26
N GLN A 182 -12.61 -19.89 14.10
CA GLN A 182 -11.64 -20.13 15.15
C GLN A 182 -11.87 -19.16 16.32
N LYS A 183 -11.61 -19.62 17.55
CA LYS A 183 -11.74 -18.84 18.78
C LYS A 183 -10.97 -17.50 18.71
N TYR A 184 -9.82 -17.49 18.03
CA TYR A 184 -8.98 -16.30 17.87
C TYR A 184 -9.17 -15.56 16.52
N ASP A 185 -10.14 -15.97 15.69
CA ASP A 185 -10.55 -15.18 14.51
C ASP A 185 -11.58 -14.11 14.92
N ASN A 186 -11.12 -12.88 15.15
CA ASN A 186 -12.01 -11.75 15.43
C ASN A 186 -12.60 -11.12 14.15
N ALA A 187 -12.59 -11.81 13.00
CA ALA A 187 -13.26 -11.35 11.78
C ALA A 187 -14.75 -11.01 11.98
N PRO A 188 -15.59 -11.79 12.70
CA PRO A 188 -16.98 -11.40 12.97
C PRO A 188 -17.10 -10.10 13.77
N TYR A 189 -16.19 -9.88 14.74
CA TYR A 189 -16.16 -8.64 15.51
C TYR A 189 -15.77 -7.45 14.64
N MET A 190 -14.71 -7.60 13.83
CA MET A 190 -14.27 -6.56 12.90
C MET A 190 -15.34 -6.24 11.85
N ALA A 191 -16.05 -7.25 11.33
CA ALA A 191 -17.17 -7.05 10.42
C ALA A 191 -18.32 -6.27 11.07
N SER A 192 -18.67 -6.61 12.32
CA SER A 192 -19.70 -5.92 13.11
C SER A 192 -19.33 -4.47 13.38
N LEU A 193 -18.07 -4.23 13.76
CA LEU A 193 -17.52 -2.89 14.02
C LEU A 193 -17.55 -2.03 12.75
N LEU A 194 -17.10 -2.57 11.62
CA LEU A 194 -17.15 -1.86 10.35
C LEU A 194 -18.59 -1.58 9.90
N HIS A 195 -19.50 -2.52 10.10
CA HIS A 195 -20.92 -2.33 9.80
C HIS A 195 -21.54 -1.22 10.66
N SER A 196 -21.27 -1.19 11.97
CA SER A 196 -21.83 -0.17 12.88
C SER A 196 -21.40 1.26 12.56
N PHE A 197 -20.23 1.45 11.93
CA PHE A 197 -19.77 2.76 11.49
C PHE A 197 -20.45 3.26 10.20
N GLY A 198 -21.13 2.37 9.48
CA GLY A 198 -21.71 2.65 8.17
C GLY A 198 -20.68 2.70 7.04
N PRO A 199 -21.13 2.65 5.78
CA PRO A 199 -20.28 2.34 4.62
C PRO A 199 -19.17 3.37 4.38
N LYS A 200 -19.42 4.66 4.65
CA LYS A 200 -18.44 5.73 4.42
C LYS A 200 -17.26 5.64 5.38
N LYS A 201 -17.52 5.53 6.70
CA LYS A 201 -16.47 5.42 7.73
C LYS A 201 -15.76 4.08 7.65
N ALA A 202 -16.51 2.99 7.46
CA ALA A 202 -15.95 1.65 7.24
C ALA A 202 -14.94 1.63 6.08
N LYS A 203 -15.27 2.29 4.96
CA LYS A 203 -14.37 2.42 3.81
C LYS A 203 -13.05 3.09 4.20
N LYS A 204 -13.08 4.16 5.01
CA LYS A 204 -11.87 4.86 5.48
C LYS A 204 -11.00 3.97 6.38
N ILE A 205 -11.62 3.26 7.32
CA ILE A 205 -10.92 2.31 8.21
C ILE A 205 -10.26 1.21 7.38
N LYS A 206 -11.01 0.60 6.44
CA LYS A 206 -10.46 -0.40 5.50
C LYS A 206 -9.28 0.17 4.71
N HIS A 207 -9.39 1.40 4.20
CA HIS A 207 -8.28 2.04 3.47
C HIS A 207 -7.05 2.23 4.36
N CYS A 208 -7.22 2.60 5.62
CA CYS A 208 -6.12 2.73 6.58
C CYS A 208 -5.39 1.41 6.77
N ILE A 209 -6.16 0.35 7.00
CA ILE A 209 -5.65 -1.01 7.15
C ILE A 209 -4.88 -1.43 5.89
N LEU A 210 -5.51 -1.34 4.71
CA LEU A 210 -4.95 -1.83 3.44
C LEU A 210 -3.71 -1.06 2.97
N ASN A 211 -3.55 0.20 3.40
CA ASN A 211 -2.35 0.97 3.15
C ASN A 211 -1.14 0.50 3.98
N GLN A 212 -1.31 -0.44 4.92
CA GLN A 212 -0.28 -0.84 5.88
C GLN A 212 0.19 0.34 6.74
N HIS A 213 -0.74 1.23 7.06
CA HIS A 213 -0.52 2.39 7.92
C HIS A 213 -1.00 2.17 9.34
N ILE A 214 -1.54 0.98 9.63
CA ILE A 214 -1.75 0.53 11.00
C ILE A 214 -0.42 0.01 11.53
N LEU A 215 0.05 0.66 12.58
CA LEU A 215 1.19 0.25 13.37
C LEU A 215 0.70 -0.35 14.69
N VAL A 216 1.57 -1.10 15.34
CA VAL A 216 1.39 -1.57 16.71
C VAL A 216 2.51 -0.98 17.54
N GLY A 217 2.14 -0.14 18.50
CA GLY A 217 3.00 0.44 19.50
C GLY A 217 3.16 -0.53 20.67
N PHE A 218 4.40 -0.75 21.11
CA PHE A 218 4.70 -1.63 22.24
C PHE A 218 5.94 -1.14 22.97
N ASP A 219 6.00 -1.43 24.27
CA ASP A 219 7.21 -1.25 25.06
C ASP A 219 7.94 -2.58 25.19
N SER A 220 9.23 -2.49 25.45
CA SER A 220 10.04 -3.68 25.58
C SER A 220 11.14 -3.50 26.62
N ALA A 221 11.17 -4.43 27.58
CA ALA A 221 12.27 -4.56 28.52
C ALA A 221 13.49 -5.34 27.96
N VAL A 222 13.31 -6.15 26.92
CA VAL A 222 14.29 -7.20 26.51
C VAL A 222 14.70 -7.12 25.03
N TYR A 223 13.88 -6.50 24.18
CA TYR A 223 14.10 -6.42 22.75
C TYR A 223 15.32 -5.55 22.41
N MET A 224 16.45 -6.20 22.20
CA MET A 224 17.57 -5.61 21.49
C MET A 224 17.23 -5.56 20.01
N HIS A 225 17.40 -4.39 19.42
CA HIS A 225 17.12 -4.07 18.02
C HIS A 225 17.72 -5.14 17.09
N SER A 226 16.92 -6.14 16.71
CA SER A 226 17.30 -7.06 15.64
C SER A 226 17.28 -6.24 14.34
N PRO A 227 18.38 -6.19 13.57
CA PRO A 227 18.44 -5.41 12.33
C PRO A 227 17.52 -5.97 11.24
N PHE A 228 16.88 -7.11 11.47
CA PHE A 228 16.01 -7.79 10.51
C PHE A 228 14.52 -7.50 10.70
N ASN A 229 14.13 -6.84 11.79
CA ASN A 229 12.73 -6.68 12.13
C ASN A 229 12.25 -5.26 11.77
N ASN A 230 11.00 -5.15 11.29
CA ASN A 230 10.32 -3.89 10.96
C ASN A 230 9.92 -3.11 12.22
N VAL A 231 10.90 -2.85 13.09
CA VAL A 231 10.73 -2.08 14.32
C VAL A 231 11.44 -0.75 14.17
N MET A 232 10.77 0.32 14.55
CA MET A 232 11.34 1.67 14.54
C MET A 232 11.04 2.34 15.88
N LEU A 233 11.95 3.21 16.31
CA LEU A 233 11.69 4.06 17.46
C LEU A 233 10.58 5.05 17.11
N THR A 234 9.63 5.22 18.02
CA THR A 234 8.54 6.19 17.85
C THR A 234 9.07 7.61 17.67
N SER A 235 10.21 7.96 18.28
CA SER A 235 10.86 9.26 18.11
C SER A 235 11.27 9.59 16.67
N ASP A 236 11.40 8.57 15.83
CA ASP A 236 11.91 8.72 14.46
C ASP A 236 10.77 8.83 13.44
N ILE A 237 9.50 8.70 13.87
CA ILE A 237 8.32 8.77 13.01
C ILE A 237 7.23 9.65 13.61
N SER A 238 6.44 10.30 12.76
CA SER A 238 5.17 10.91 13.18
C SER A 238 4.11 9.82 13.16
N VAL A 239 3.42 9.62 14.29
CA VAL A 239 2.39 8.62 14.43
C VAL A 239 1.28 9.15 15.32
N SER A 240 0.04 8.79 14.99
CA SER A 240 -1.14 9.14 15.78
C SER A 240 -1.78 7.90 16.39
N GLY A 241 -2.66 8.09 17.38
CA GLY A 241 -3.37 7.00 18.04
C GLY A 241 -2.76 6.57 19.37
N PRO A 242 -3.43 5.66 20.08
CA PRO A 242 -3.11 5.31 21.47
C PRO A 242 -1.74 4.65 21.61
N GLY A 243 -1.26 3.89 20.60
CA GLY A 243 0.06 3.28 20.63
C GLY A 243 1.21 4.25 20.33
N GLY A 244 0.92 5.52 20.02
CA GLY A 244 1.92 6.53 19.74
C GLY A 244 2.75 6.95 20.97
N PHE A 245 2.37 6.52 22.17
CA PHE A 245 3.12 6.77 23.40
C PHE A 245 4.17 5.69 23.70
N ASN A 246 4.07 4.52 23.08
CA ASN A 246 5.01 3.44 23.29
C ASN A 246 6.37 3.72 22.63
N GLN A 247 7.44 3.11 23.11
CA GLN A 247 8.81 3.35 22.64
C GLN A 247 9.04 2.87 21.20
N TYR A 248 8.43 1.74 20.84
CA TYR A 248 8.65 1.07 19.57
C TYR A 248 7.37 0.95 18.76
N GLN A 249 7.52 0.99 17.45
CA GLN A 249 6.44 0.81 16.48
C GLN A 249 6.79 -0.32 15.53
N THR A 250 5.79 -1.12 15.15
CA THR A 250 5.93 -2.09 14.07
C THR A 250 4.71 -2.09 13.14
N SER A 251 4.91 -2.41 11.87
CA SER A 251 3.83 -2.55 10.90
C SER A 251 3.14 -3.90 11.04
N ILE A 252 1.81 -3.93 11.04
CA ILE A 252 1.05 -5.17 10.97
C ILE A 252 0.54 -5.43 9.55
N ASN A 253 0.60 -6.69 9.10
CA ASN A 253 -0.02 -7.06 7.84
C ASN A 253 -1.55 -6.87 7.94
N PRO A 254 -2.23 -6.29 6.93
CA PRO A 254 -3.68 -6.08 6.93
C PRO A 254 -4.48 -7.33 7.31
N SER A 255 -4.03 -8.49 6.87
CA SER A 255 -4.68 -9.77 7.15
C SER A 255 -4.53 -10.30 8.57
N TYR A 256 -3.55 -9.78 9.32
CA TYR A 256 -3.32 -10.14 10.72
C TYR A 256 -4.17 -9.32 11.69
N ILE A 257 -4.77 -8.23 11.23
CA ILE A 257 -5.60 -7.36 12.08
C ILE A 257 -6.79 -8.12 12.68
N ARG A 258 -7.37 -9.08 11.95
CA ARG A 258 -8.47 -9.91 12.47
C ARG A 258 -8.08 -10.82 13.63
N PHE A 259 -6.79 -11.02 13.89
CA PHE A 259 -6.30 -11.83 15.01
C PHE A 259 -5.89 -10.98 16.22
N LEU A 260 -5.93 -9.65 16.08
CA LEU A 260 -5.74 -8.75 17.21
C LEU A 260 -6.88 -8.93 18.22
N SER A 261 -6.62 -8.57 19.47
CA SER A 261 -7.65 -8.60 20.51
C SER A 261 -8.80 -7.65 20.18
N ILE A 262 -9.97 -7.93 20.76
CA ILE A 262 -11.15 -7.07 20.63
C ILE A 262 -10.83 -5.63 21.07
N ALA A 263 -10.05 -5.45 22.13
CA ALA A 263 -9.62 -4.14 22.61
C ALA A 263 -8.80 -3.38 21.55
N MET A 264 -7.80 -4.05 20.95
CA MET A 264 -6.98 -3.45 19.88
C MET A 264 -7.78 -3.16 18.62
N ILE A 265 -8.70 -4.04 18.21
CA ILE A 265 -9.56 -3.81 17.03
C ILE A 265 -10.49 -2.62 17.28
N SER A 266 -10.97 -2.42 18.51
CA SER A 266 -11.86 -1.31 18.86
C SER A 266 -11.17 0.05 18.73
N GLN A 267 -9.85 0.13 18.98
CA GLN A 267 -9.06 1.35 18.78
C GLN A 267 -9.07 1.83 17.31
N LEU A 268 -9.39 0.96 16.34
CA LEU A 268 -9.51 1.34 14.93
C LEU A 268 -10.65 2.35 14.68
N GLU A 269 -11.55 2.54 15.65
CA GLU A 269 -12.55 3.61 15.59
C GLU A 269 -11.93 4.97 15.27
N GLU A 270 -10.81 5.33 15.89
CA GLU A 270 -10.26 6.67 15.74
C GLU A 270 -9.63 6.90 14.35
N THR A 271 -9.34 5.82 13.61
CA THR A 271 -8.60 5.87 12.34
C THR A 271 -9.34 6.59 11.21
N TYR A 272 -10.68 6.65 11.24
CA TYR A 272 -11.43 7.27 10.13
C TYR A 272 -11.21 8.79 10.03
N THR A 273 -10.66 9.40 11.09
CA THR A 273 -10.34 10.83 11.14
C THR A 273 -9.04 11.18 10.41
N LEU A 274 -8.15 10.20 10.22
CA LEU A 274 -6.81 10.39 9.65
C LEU A 274 -6.76 10.32 8.11
N ASP A 275 -7.88 10.02 7.48
CA ASP A 275 -8.00 9.99 6.04
C ASP A 275 -8.13 11.42 5.49
N ASP A 276 -7.01 11.96 5.00
CA ASP A 276 -6.92 13.20 4.24
C ASP A 276 -6.68 12.91 2.75
N SER A 277 -7.76 12.53 2.08
CA SER A 277 -7.76 12.53 0.62
C SER A 277 -7.84 13.96 0.11
N SER A 278 -6.68 14.57 -0.14
CA SER A 278 -6.61 15.87 -0.81
C SER A 278 -7.12 15.75 -2.25
N TYR A 279 -8.39 16.07 -2.47
CA TYR A 279 -8.99 16.17 -3.81
C TYR A 279 -8.22 17.15 -4.71
N THR A 280 -7.52 18.12 -4.11
CA THR A 280 -6.63 19.06 -4.81
C THR A 280 -5.45 18.32 -5.46
N GLU A 281 -4.80 17.39 -4.76
CA GLU A 281 -3.72 16.58 -5.35
C GLU A 281 -4.24 15.74 -6.53
N ILE A 282 -5.41 15.12 -6.37
CA ILE A 282 -6.05 14.33 -7.43
C ILE A 282 -6.37 15.21 -8.65
N PHE A 283 -6.93 16.40 -8.42
CA PHE A 283 -7.26 17.33 -9.50
C PHE A 283 -6.01 17.84 -10.24
N ILE A 284 -4.94 18.16 -9.50
CA ILE A 284 -3.66 18.60 -10.08
C ILE A 284 -3.07 17.48 -10.95
N THR A 285 -3.05 16.24 -10.44
CA THR A 285 -2.52 15.10 -11.22
C THR A 285 -3.37 14.80 -12.46
N PHE A 286 -4.70 14.92 -12.38
CA PHE A 286 -5.58 14.78 -13.53
C PHE A 286 -5.33 15.87 -14.59
N SER A 287 -5.15 17.12 -14.15
CA SER A 287 -4.82 18.24 -15.06
C SER A 287 -3.46 18.04 -15.73
N GLN A 288 -2.46 17.55 -14.99
CA GLN A 288 -1.15 17.19 -15.52
C GLN A 288 -1.25 16.06 -16.55
N LEU A 289 -2.08 15.04 -16.29
CA LEU A 289 -2.33 13.93 -17.20
C LEU A 289 -2.94 14.39 -18.53
N ILE A 290 -3.94 15.28 -18.49
CA ILE A 290 -4.53 15.87 -19.70
C ILE A 290 -3.46 16.66 -20.47
N PHE A 291 -2.67 17.48 -19.79
CA PHE A 291 -1.61 18.25 -20.42
C PHE A 291 -0.57 17.35 -21.09
N ILE A 292 -0.13 16.29 -20.41
CA ILE A 292 0.81 15.31 -20.97
C ILE A 292 0.19 14.62 -22.19
N LEU A 293 -1.08 14.20 -22.12
CA LEU A 293 -1.76 13.55 -23.23
C LEU A 293 -1.83 14.47 -24.47
N LEU A 294 -2.21 15.74 -24.27
CA LEU A 294 -2.23 16.74 -25.34
C LEU A 294 -0.83 16.93 -25.94
N LYS A 295 0.20 17.01 -25.10
CA LYS A 295 1.58 17.08 -25.58
C LYS A 295 1.98 15.82 -26.33
N CYS A 296 1.63 14.63 -25.89
CA CYS A 296 1.89 13.39 -26.64
C CYS A 296 1.29 13.40 -28.05
N ILE A 297 0.10 13.98 -28.20
CA ILE A 297 -0.60 14.11 -29.49
C ILE A 297 0.09 15.15 -30.38
N GLU A 298 0.36 16.33 -29.84
CA GLU A 298 0.98 17.45 -30.56
C GLU A 298 2.45 17.19 -30.92
N THR A 299 3.15 16.41 -30.11
CA THR A 299 4.60 16.30 -30.24
C THR A 299 4.97 15.50 -31.48
N GLU A 300 5.80 16.10 -32.31
CA GLU A 300 6.36 15.48 -33.49
C GLU A 300 7.65 14.71 -33.12
N GLY A 301 7.53 13.42 -32.80
CA GLY A 301 8.65 12.54 -32.47
C GLY A 301 8.55 11.17 -33.13
N ASP A 302 9.65 10.41 -33.14
CA ASP A 302 9.64 9.02 -33.59
C ASP A 302 8.61 8.18 -32.80
N ARG A 303 8.05 7.15 -33.44
CA ARG A 303 7.01 6.31 -32.84
C ARG A 303 7.49 5.66 -31.53
N TRP A 304 8.78 5.33 -31.45
CA TRP A 304 9.41 4.78 -30.24
C TRP A 304 9.45 5.77 -29.07
N THR A 305 9.73 7.05 -29.33
CA THR A 305 9.68 8.08 -28.27
C THR A 305 8.25 8.35 -27.82
N LYS A 306 7.28 8.35 -28.74
CA LYS A 306 5.86 8.41 -28.40
C LYS A 306 5.43 7.23 -27.53
N SER A 307 5.99 6.04 -27.79
CA SER A 307 5.72 4.84 -26.99
C SER A 307 6.18 5.00 -25.54
N ILE A 308 7.36 5.55 -25.29
CA ILE A 308 7.82 5.88 -23.93
C ILE A 308 6.79 6.78 -23.25
N MET A 309 6.38 7.87 -23.91
CA MET A 309 5.43 8.82 -23.35
C MET A 309 4.05 8.19 -23.06
N ILE A 310 3.56 7.30 -23.93
CA ILE A 310 2.32 6.53 -23.71
C ILE A 310 2.44 5.64 -22.47
N ILE A 311 3.57 4.94 -22.30
CA ILE A 311 3.82 4.09 -21.13
C ILE A 311 3.80 4.92 -19.83
N TYR A 312 4.50 6.07 -19.79
CA TYR A 312 4.45 6.97 -18.62
C TYR A 312 3.06 7.52 -18.36
N THR A 313 2.31 7.85 -19.43
CA THR A 313 0.94 8.35 -19.30
C THR A 313 0.02 7.27 -18.71
N ALA A 314 0.08 6.04 -19.23
CA ALA A 314 -0.70 4.91 -18.71
C ALA A 314 -0.38 4.63 -17.23
N MET A 315 0.90 4.64 -16.88
CA MET A 315 1.35 4.50 -15.50
C MET A 315 0.82 5.62 -14.60
N SER A 316 0.90 6.89 -15.02
CA SER A 316 0.36 8.01 -14.25
C SER A 316 -1.16 7.91 -14.07
N ILE A 317 -1.90 7.53 -15.11
CA ILE A 317 -3.36 7.31 -15.01
C ILE A 317 -3.65 6.25 -13.96
N LEU A 318 -2.96 5.11 -14.00
CA LEU A 318 -3.16 4.04 -13.01
C LEU A 318 -2.76 4.47 -11.59
N ASN A 319 -1.66 5.20 -11.43
CA ASN A 319 -1.24 5.71 -10.12
C ASN A 319 -2.24 6.72 -9.56
N THR A 320 -2.72 7.67 -10.36
CA THR A 320 -3.79 8.60 -9.97
C THR A 320 -5.07 7.86 -9.63
N LEU A 321 -5.48 6.89 -10.45
CA LEU A 321 -6.65 6.05 -10.16
C LEU A 321 -6.47 5.29 -8.84
N SER A 322 -5.27 4.79 -8.57
CA SER A 322 -4.97 4.12 -7.29
C SER A 322 -5.16 5.07 -6.10
N LEU A 323 -4.78 6.34 -6.21
CA LEU A 323 -4.97 7.36 -5.16
C LEU A 323 -6.46 7.68 -4.92
N VAL A 324 -7.27 7.65 -5.98
CA VAL A 324 -8.73 7.81 -5.87
C VAL A 324 -9.37 6.59 -5.21
N ILE A 325 -8.92 5.39 -5.58
CA ILE A 325 -9.51 4.13 -5.11
C ILE A 325 -9.11 3.85 -3.67
N LEU A 326 -7.82 3.93 -3.35
CA LEU A 326 -7.27 3.73 -2.02
C LEU A 326 -6.75 5.06 -1.50
N HIS A 327 -7.46 5.64 -0.54
CA HIS A 327 -7.16 6.97 -0.03
C HIS A 327 -5.74 7.07 0.56
N LYS A 328 -5.14 8.26 0.48
CA LYS A 328 -3.85 8.58 1.13
C LYS A 328 -4.11 8.98 2.59
N GLN A 329 -3.17 8.69 3.47
CA GLN A 329 -3.21 9.15 4.85
C GLN A 329 -2.01 10.04 5.12
N LEU A 330 -2.20 11.03 6.00
CA LEU A 330 -1.14 11.95 6.40
C LEU A 330 -0.08 11.23 7.24
N GLU A 331 -0.54 10.40 8.15
CA GLU A 331 0.27 9.72 9.14
C GLU A 331 -0.25 8.31 9.42
N PRO A 332 0.63 7.39 9.85
CA PRO A 332 0.24 6.10 10.35
C PRO A 332 -0.54 6.21 11.67
N PHE A 333 -1.43 5.25 11.91
CA PHE A 333 -2.14 5.10 13.19
C PHE A 333 -1.55 3.93 13.97
N SER A 334 -1.13 4.18 15.21
CA SER A 334 -0.60 3.16 16.10
C SER A 334 -1.64 2.65 17.08
N LEU A 335 -1.85 1.35 17.03
CA LEU A 335 -2.60 0.59 18.03
C LEU A 335 -1.72 0.36 19.25
N HIS A 336 -2.26 0.62 20.43
CA HIS A 336 -1.61 0.25 21.66
C HIS A 336 -1.72 -1.26 21.87
N TYR A 337 -0.59 -1.94 21.97
CA TYR A 337 -0.54 -3.36 22.26
C TYR A 337 -0.97 -3.63 23.71
N SER A 338 -2.12 -4.29 23.88
CA SER A 338 -2.74 -4.47 25.19
C SER A 338 -3.15 -5.93 25.47
N SER A 339 -2.55 -6.91 24.79
CA SER A 339 -3.09 -8.28 24.77
C SER A 339 -2.05 -9.39 24.81
N ASN A 340 -2.19 -10.26 25.81
CA ASN A 340 -1.39 -11.47 26.00
C ASN A 340 -1.90 -12.67 25.19
N ILE A 341 -2.21 -12.50 23.89
CA ILE A 341 -2.55 -13.68 23.08
C ILE A 341 -1.25 -14.42 22.75
N THR A 342 -1.12 -15.64 23.28
CA THR A 342 0.03 -16.49 23.01
C THR A 342 -0.07 -17.06 21.59
N LEU A 343 1.06 -17.17 20.89
CA LEU A 343 1.08 -17.78 19.55
C LEU A 343 0.58 -19.23 19.59
N LYS A 344 0.86 -19.94 20.68
CA LYS A 344 0.44 -21.33 20.91
C LYS A 344 -1.06 -21.49 20.81
N GLU A 345 -1.81 -20.60 21.46
CA GLU A 345 -3.27 -20.57 21.41
C GLU A 345 -3.81 -20.37 19.99
N ILE A 346 -3.21 -19.48 19.20
CA ILE A 346 -3.59 -19.26 17.80
C ILE A 346 -3.22 -20.47 16.95
N ALA A 347 -2.03 -21.04 17.16
CA ALA A 347 -1.51 -22.16 16.38
C ALA A 347 -2.32 -23.44 16.57
N GLU A 348 -2.74 -23.73 17.81
CA GLU A 348 -3.61 -24.86 18.14
C GLU A 348 -5.00 -24.74 17.47
N ASP A 349 -5.56 -23.53 17.42
CA ASP A 349 -6.89 -23.25 16.88
C ASP A 349 -6.92 -23.29 15.34
N TYR A 350 -5.81 -22.89 14.69
CA TYR A 350 -5.68 -22.85 13.23
C TYR A 350 -4.98 -24.06 12.62
N ASP A 351 -4.60 -25.02 13.46
CA ASP A 351 -3.88 -26.21 13.05
C ASP A 351 -2.61 -25.86 12.25
N ILE A 352 -1.91 -24.80 12.66
CA ILE A 352 -0.85 -24.17 11.88
C ILE A 352 0.38 -25.08 11.87
N ILE A 353 0.67 -25.65 10.71
CA ILE A 353 1.99 -26.23 10.43
C ILE A 353 2.90 -25.07 10.08
N THR A 354 3.72 -24.63 11.03
CA THR A 354 4.82 -23.73 10.66
C THR A 354 5.79 -24.48 9.75
N LYS A 355 6.18 -23.84 8.64
CA LYS A 355 7.11 -24.45 7.66
C LYS A 355 8.49 -24.76 8.27
N ASN A 356 8.80 -24.25 9.46
CA ASN A 356 10.03 -24.52 10.19
C ASN A 356 9.73 -25.22 11.53
N THR A 357 9.22 -26.45 11.47
CA THR A 357 9.00 -27.30 12.66
C THR A 357 10.27 -27.51 13.50
N ASN A 358 11.46 -27.29 12.94
CA ASN A 358 12.72 -27.35 13.68
C ASN A 358 12.97 -26.12 14.56
N ASP A 359 12.44 -24.94 14.22
CA ASP A 359 12.54 -23.74 15.07
C ASP A 359 11.42 -23.71 16.12
N LEU A 360 10.27 -24.34 15.84
CA LEU A 360 9.17 -24.42 16.80
C LEU A 360 9.45 -25.39 17.95
N LEU A 361 10.36 -26.35 17.76
CA LEU A 361 10.91 -27.19 18.81
C LEU A 361 11.74 -26.42 19.86
N TYR A 362 12.04 -25.13 19.61
CA TYR A 362 12.70 -24.25 20.57
C TYR A 362 11.77 -23.25 21.25
N ILE A 363 10.47 -23.23 20.92
CA ILE A 363 9.45 -22.63 21.79
C ILE A 363 9.09 -23.67 22.85
N GLU A 364 10.11 -24.14 23.58
CA GLU A 364 9.90 -24.87 24.82
C GLU A 364 9.20 -23.92 25.80
N ASP A 365 8.19 -24.41 26.52
CA ASP A 365 7.31 -23.73 27.51
C ASP A 365 8.08 -23.06 28.70
N THR A 366 9.37 -22.73 28.55
CA THR A 366 10.31 -22.52 29.66
C THR A 366 11.26 -21.35 29.47
N GLN A 367 10.74 -20.18 29.15
CA GLN A 367 11.20 -19.00 29.90
C GLN A 367 10.00 -18.47 30.66
N ASP A 368 10.01 -18.71 31.98
CA ASP A 368 9.08 -18.13 32.93
C ASP A 368 8.83 -16.67 32.50
N ILE A 369 7.59 -16.33 32.12
CA ILE A 369 7.13 -14.93 32.16
C ILE A 369 7.63 -14.43 33.50
N PRO A 370 8.57 -13.47 33.56
CA PRO A 370 9.30 -13.23 34.78
C PRO A 370 8.26 -12.98 35.87
N SER A 371 8.16 -13.90 36.82
CA SER A 371 7.18 -13.85 37.92
C SER A 371 7.37 -12.62 38.82
N GLN A 372 8.34 -11.78 38.47
CA GLN A 372 8.68 -10.48 39.02
C GLN A 372 7.83 -9.33 38.47
N PHE A 373 7.17 -9.46 37.31
CA PHE A 373 6.21 -8.45 36.86
C PHE A 373 4.81 -8.82 37.39
N GLY A 374 4.21 -7.92 38.17
CA GLY A 374 2.83 -8.09 38.64
C GLY A 374 1.89 -8.27 37.44
N SER A 375 0.84 -9.07 37.60
CA SER A 375 -0.07 -9.46 36.51
C SER A 375 -0.69 -8.27 35.75
N GLU A 376 -0.74 -7.08 36.35
CA GLU A 376 -1.30 -5.87 35.77
C GLU A 376 -0.30 -5.08 34.88
N ASP A 377 1.02 -5.17 35.12
CA ASP A 377 2.03 -4.38 34.38
C ASP A 377 2.56 -5.08 33.11
N THR A 378 2.03 -6.27 32.77
CA THR A 378 2.58 -7.11 31.68
C THR A 378 1.90 -6.92 30.32
N THR A 379 0.77 -6.22 30.26
CA THR A 379 -0.04 -6.11 29.03
C THR A 379 0.66 -5.38 27.89
N ASP A 380 1.62 -4.52 28.23
CA ASP A 380 2.26 -3.60 27.29
C ASP A 380 3.65 -4.09 26.85
N LEU A 381 4.14 -5.15 27.49
CA LEU A 381 5.48 -5.69 27.30
C LEU A 381 5.49 -6.75 26.20
N LEU A 382 6.28 -6.52 25.15
CA LEU A 382 6.60 -7.55 24.17
C LEU A 382 7.42 -8.68 24.82
N TYR A 383 6.96 -9.92 24.72
CA TYR A 383 7.67 -11.12 25.16
C TYR A 383 7.75 -12.20 24.07
N THR A 384 8.77 -13.06 24.15
CA THR A 384 9.00 -14.18 23.23
C THR A 384 7.81 -15.15 23.24
N GLY A 385 7.31 -15.50 22.06
CA GLY A 385 6.14 -16.39 21.91
C GLY A 385 4.78 -15.70 21.96
N SER A 386 4.73 -14.39 22.20
CA SER A 386 3.53 -13.58 21.95
C SER A 386 3.17 -13.55 20.46
N PHE A 387 1.90 -13.28 20.15
CA PHE A 387 1.47 -13.08 18.75
C PHE A 387 2.22 -11.93 18.07
N LEU A 388 2.49 -10.84 18.79
CA LEU A 388 3.26 -9.72 18.24
C LEU A 388 4.70 -10.11 17.94
N HIS A 389 5.34 -10.90 18.82
CA HIS A 389 6.68 -11.45 18.56
C HIS A 389 6.71 -12.29 17.29
N PHE A 390 5.72 -13.16 17.08
CA PHE A 390 5.59 -13.94 15.85
C PHE A 390 5.46 -13.06 14.60
N ILE A 391 4.69 -11.97 14.67
CA ILE A 391 4.60 -11.00 13.56
C ILE A 391 5.96 -10.35 13.30
N LEU A 392 6.67 -9.96 14.36
CA LEU A 392 7.99 -9.32 14.28
C LEU A 392 9.05 -10.23 13.65
N GLU A 393 8.99 -11.53 13.91
CA GLU A 393 9.85 -12.53 13.28
C GLU A 393 9.49 -12.84 11.82
N GLY A 394 8.49 -12.16 11.25
CA GLY A 394 8.03 -12.38 9.89
C GLY A 394 7.24 -13.69 9.73
N GLY A 395 6.68 -14.19 10.83
CA GLY A 395 5.85 -15.38 10.86
C GLY A 395 4.70 -15.32 9.87
N LYS A 396 4.45 -16.44 9.18
CA LYS A 396 3.34 -16.63 8.24
C LYS A 396 2.33 -17.63 8.78
N LEU A 397 1.07 -17.22 8.97
CA LEU A 397 0.00 -18.14 9.32
C LEU A 397 -0.40 -18.93 8.05
N GLY A 398 -0.06 -20.21 7.99
CA GLY A 398 -0.42 -21.09 6.87
C GLY A 398 -1.61 -21.98 7.21
N ASN A 399 -2.45 -22.30 6.23
CA ASN A 399 -3.45 -23.37 6.38
C ASN A 399 -2.82 -24.72 5.98
N LYS A 400 -3.15 -25.81 6.69
CA LYS A 400 -2.69 -27.18 6.41
C LYS A 400 -2.95 -27.65 4.98
N SER A 401 -3.97 -27.11 4.30
CA SER A 401 -4.32 -27.50 2.94
C SER A 401 -3.29 -27.09 1.87
N GLY A 402 -2.13 -26.56 2.26
CA GLY A 402 -1.03 -26.21 1.36
C GLY A 402 -1.27 -24.96 0.51
N GLY A 403 -2.51 -24.44 0.50
CA GLY A 403 -2.82 -23.10 0.06
C GLY A 403 -2.66 -22.17 1.25
N GLY A 404 -1.50 -21.52 1.39
CA GLY A 404 -1.42 -20.38 2.29
C GLY A 404 -2.52 -19.39 1.89
N ILE A 405 -3.37 -18.98 2.84
CA ILE A 405 -4.41 -17.96 2.62
C ILE A 405 -3.80 -16.71 1.94
N PHE A 406 -2.51 -16.49 2.17
CA PHE A 406 -1.69 -15.38 1.68
C PHE A 406 -0.95 -15.66 0.36
N GLU A 407 -0.64 -16.92 0.03
CA GLU A 407 0.19 -17.24 -1.15
C GLU A 407 -0.55 -16.92 -2.45
N LEU A 408 -1.89 -17.04 -2.46
CA LEU A 408 -2.67 -16.77 -3.67
C LEU A 408 -2.75 -15.26 -3.99
N ASP A 409 -2.82 -14.39 -2.98
CA ASP A 409 -2.88 -12.93 -3.19
C ASP A 409 -1.55 -12.36 -3.66
N ASP A 410 -0.44 -12.79 -3.05
CA ASP A 410 0.90 -12.36 -3.45
C ASP A 410 1.32 -12.93 -4.81
N PHE A 411 0.93 -14.18 -5.12
CA PHE A 411 1.18 -14.78 -6.42
C PHE A 411 0.38 -14.09 -7.53
N ASN A 412 -0.91 -13.84 -7.29
CA ASN A 412 -1.75 -13.10 -8.22
C ASN A 412 -1.20 -11.69 -8.44
N HIS A 413 -0.73 -11.03 -7.37
CA HIS A 413 -0.06 -9.74 -7.47
C HIS A 413 1.15 -9.81 -8.41
N GLY A 414 2.10 -10.71 -8.16
CA GLY A 414 3.27 -10.91 -9.04
C GLY A 414 2.86 -11.18 -10.50
N GLY A 415 1.83 -12.00 -10.70
CA GLY A 415 1.22 -12.24 -12.00
C GLY A 415 0.72 -10.96 -12.66
N TYR A 416 -0.14 -10.18 -12.00
CA TYR A 416 -0.66 -8.92 -12.54
C TYR A 416 0.44 -7.91 -12.83
N CYS A 417 1.51 -7.89 -12.04
CA CYS A 417 2.65 -7.02 -12.25
C CYS A 417 3.42 -7.38 -13.52
N ILE A 418 3.72 -8.67 -13.68
CA ILE A 418 4.40 -9.18 -14.86
C ILE A 418 3.50 -9.01 -16.08
N PHE A 419 2.26 -9.50 -16.06
CA PHE A 419 1.37 -9.42 -17.21
C PHE A 419 0.95 -7.99 -17.54
N GLY A 420 0.49 -7.21 -16.56
CA GLY A 420 0.04 -5.83 -16.79
C GLY A 420 1.16 -4.92 -17.27
N GLY A 421 2.34 -4.99 -16.64
CA GLY A 421 3.49 -4.17 -17.04
C GLY A 421 4.12 -4.63 -18.36
N LEU A 422 4.35 -5.93 -18.52
CA LEU A 422 5.08 -6.49 -19.67
C LEU A 422 4.18 -6.59 -20.91
N LEU A 423 2.99 -7.18 -20.79
CA LEU A 423 2.08 -7.34 -21.93
C LEU A 423 1.62 -5.97 -22.46
N GLY A 424 1.24 -5.06 -21.56
CA GLY A 424 0.83 -3.70 -21.94
C GLY A 424 1.94 -2.97 -22.70
N SER A 425 3.17 -2.99 -22.17
CA SER A 425 4.32 -2.36 -22.84
C SER A 425 4.66 -3.02 -24.18
N THR A 426 4.56 -4.36 -24.27
CA THR A 426 4.85 -5.10 -25.50
C THR A 426 3.83 -4.80 -26.60
N LEU A 427 2.55 -4.66 -26.26
CA LEU A 427 1.50 -4.26 -27.21
C LEU A 427 1.76 -2.86 -27.79
N ILE A 428 2.25 -1.93 -26.96
CA ILE A 428 2.65 -0.59 -27.41
C ILE A 428 3.83 -0.68 -28.39
N PHE A 429 4.75 -1.62 -28.20
CA PHE A 429 5.88 -1.80 -29.12
C PHE A 429 5.49 -2.40 -30.46
N ILE A 430 4.51 -3.31 -30.48
CA ILE A 430 3.94 -3.80 -31.75
C ILE A 430 3.38 -2.61 -32.56
N TRP A 431 2.71 -1.67 -31.89
CA TRP A 431 2.24 -0.44 -32.52
C TRP A 431 3.37 0.49 -32.99
N ALA A 432 4.49 0.53 -32.26
CA ALA A 432 5.64 1.38 -32.57
C ALA A 432 6.39 1.00 -33.86
N ASP A 433 6.10 -0.20 -34.41
CA ASP A 433 6.66 -0.76 -35.64
C ASP A 433 8.16 -1.09 -35.54
N TYR A 434 8.45 -2.40 -35.39
CA TYR A 434 9.79 -3.00 -35.26
C TYR A 434 10.61 -3.04 -36.56
N THR A 435 10.07 -2.54 -37.67
CA THR A 435 10.74 -2.67 -38.98
C THR A 435 11.91 -1.71 -39.18
N SER A 436 12.12 -0.76 -38.25
CA SER A 436 13.03 0.35 -38.47
C SER A 436 14.48 0.09 -38.03
N TYR A 437 14.74 -0.94 -37.21
CA TYR A 437 16.06 -1.26 -36.63
C TYR A 437 16.81 -0.04 -36.07
N LYS A 438 16.08 0.91 -35.50
CA LYS A 438 16.65 2.19 -35.02
C LYS A 438 17.39 1.99 -33.70
N VAL A 439 18.38 2.82 -33.43
CA VAL A 439 19.06 2.83 -32.11
C VAL A 439 18.04 3.08 -30.98
N THR A 440 17.06 3.97 -31.21
CA THR A 440 15.97 4.26 -30.25
C THR A 440 15.17 3.02 -29.88
N GLU A 441 14.88 2.16 -30.85
CA GLU A 441 14.14 0.91 -30.65
C GLU A 441 14.89 -0.02 -29.69
N TRP A 442 16.17 -0.30 -29.96
CA TRP A 442 16.99 -1.16 -29.10
C TRP A 442 17.13 -0.61 -27.67
N LEU A 443 17.27 0.71 -27.53
CA LEU A 443 17.33 1.35 -26.21
C LEU A 443 16.02 1.16 -25.43
N VAL A 444 14.86 1.30 -26.08
CA VAL A 444 13.55 1.12 -25.45
C VAL A 444 13.31 -0.35 -25.07
N LEU A 445 13.66 -1.29 -25.95
CA LEU A 445 13.53 -2.72 -25.69
C LEU A 445 14.42 -3.15 -24.53
N PHE A 446 15.67 -2.69 -24.51
CA PHE A 446 16.60 -2.98 -23.43
C PHE A 446 16.11 -2.42 -22.10
N TRP A 447 15.59 -1.19 -22.09
CA TRP A 447 15.00 -0.57 -20.91
C TRP A 447 13.82 -1.38 -20.33
N VAL A 448 12.91 -1.88 -21.18
CA VAL A 448 11.83 -2.76 -20.70
C VAL A 448 12.37 -4.10 -20.22
N ALA A 449 13.32 -4.70 -20.94
CA ALA A 449 13.93 -5.96 -20.50
C ALA A 449 14.58 -5.83 -19.11
N CYS A 450 15.26 -4.72 -18.82
CA CYS A 450 15.78 -4.43 -17.49
C CYS A 450 14.68 -4.35 -16.43
N SER A 451 13.54 -3.74 -16.76
CA SER A 451 12.38 -3.66 -15.86
C SER A 451 11.84 -5.05 -15.50
N VAL A 452 11.82 -5.97 -16.46
CA VAL A 452 11.38 -7.37 -16.26
C VAL A 452 12.35 -8.13 -15.38
N ILE A 453 13.66 -7.98 -15.62
CA ILE A 453 14.70 -8.62 -14.80
C ILE A 453 14.56 -8.17 -13.34
N ILE A 454 14.39 -6.88 -13.10
CA ILE A 454 14.26 -6.33 -11.74
C ILE A 454 12.98 -6.83 -11.08
N SER A 455 11.85 -6.79 -11.78
CA SER A 455 10.58 -7.30 -11.24
C SER A 455 10.69 -8.79 -10.88
N SER A 456 11.40 -9.57 -11.69
CA SER A 456 11.64 -10.99 -11.44
C SER A 456 12.55 -11.18 -10.22
N VAL A 457 13.62 -10.39 -10.11
CA VAL A 457 14.54 -10.42 -8.97
C VAL A 457 13.84 -10.07 -7.66
N GLU A 458 13.04 -8.99 -7.64
CA GLU A 458 12.24 -8.60 -6.47
C GLU A 458 11.24 -9.70 -6.09
N TYR A 459 10.61 -10.34 -7.07
CA TYR A 459 9.71 -11.46 -6.85
C TYR A 459 10.42 -12.69 -6.26
N PHE A 460 11.62 -13.03 -6.77
CA PHE A 460 12.42 -14.12 -6.23
C PHE A 460 12.90 -13.84 -4.80
N ASP A 461 13.33 -12.60 -4.51
CA ASP A 461 13.70 -12.18 -3.16
C ASP A 461 12.53 -12.30 -2.19
N PHE A 462 11.34 -11.88 -2.63
CA PHE A 462 10.12 -12.00 -1.86
C PHE A 462 9.79 -13.46 -1.51
N ILE A 463 9.92 -14.38 -2.48
CA ILE A 463 9.68 -15.81 -2.26
C ILE A 463 10.72 -16.40 -1.32
N ARG A 464 12.00 -16.09 -1.52
CA ARG A 464 13.09 -16.79 -0.85
C ARG A 464 13.29 -16.30 0.58
N GLN A 465 12.78 -15.12 0.94
CA GLN A 465 12.97 -14.47 2.25
C GLN A 465 14.43 -14.51 2.72
N THR A 466 15.40 -14.58 1.80
CA THR A 466 16.79 -14.77 2.16
C THR A 466 17.37 -13.47 2.67
N SER A 467 17.76 -13.47 3.94
CA SER A 467 18.44 -12.38 4.66
C SER A 467 19.69 -11.82 3.92
N SER A 468 20.33 -12.62 3.06
CA SER A 468 21.54 -12.20 2.31
C SER A 468 21.23 -11.53 0.96
N SER A 469 20.55 -10.38 0.98
CA SER A 469 20.20 -9.62 -0.25
C SER A 469 21.25 -8.57 -0.67
N TRP A 470 22.37 -8.43 0.05
CA TRP A 470 23.32 -7.34 -0.23
C TRP A 470 23.97 -7.47 -1.63
N LEU A 471 24.36 -8.68 -2.02
CA LEU A 471 24.93 -8.94 -3.36
C LEU A 471 23.92 -8.64 -4.44
N LEU A 472 22.66 -9.04 -4.24
CA LEU A 472 21.60 -8.79 -5.20
C LEU A 472 21.33 -7.30 -5.35
N LYS A 473 21.26 -6.56 -4.23
CA LYS A 473 21.14 -5.10 -4.23
C LYS A 473 22.29 -4.43 -4.99
N MET A 474 23.52 -4.92 -4.82
CA MET A 474 24.68 -4.42 -5.59
C MET A 474 24.54 -4.71 -7.09
N CYS A 475 23.98 -5.86 -7.47
CA CYS A 475 23.69 -6.17 -8.87
C CYS A 475 22.55 -5.33 -9.46
N LEU A 476 21.62 -4.83 -8.65
CA LEU A 476 20.52 -3.97 -9.11
C LEU A 476 21.00 -2.57 -9.51
N ILE A 477 21.98 -1.99 -8.81
CA ILE A 477 22.51 -0.65 -9.08
C ILE A 477 22.91 -0.43 -10.56
N PRO A 478 23.75 -1.28 -11.20
CA PRO A 478 24.11 -1.09 -12.60
C PRO A 478 22.92 -1.27 -13.54
N ILE A 479 21.93 -2.11 -13.19
CA ILE A 479 20.72 -2.28 -14.00
C ILE A 479 19.86 -1.01 -13.96
N VAL A 480 19.70 -0.39 -12.78
CA VAL A 480 19.01 0.90 -12.61
C VAL A 480 19.72 2.00 -13.40
N ALA A 481 21.05 2.10 -13.27
CA ALA A 481 21.83 3.09 -14.00
C ALA A 481 21.70 2.90 -15.53
N CYS A 482 21.83 1.66 -16.02
CA CYS A 482 21.72 1.36 -17.45
C CYS A 482 20.31 1.68 -17.99
N SER A 483 19.27 1.35 -17.22
CA SER A 483 17.87 1.63 -17.57
C SER A 483 17.61 3.13 -17.68
N PHE A 484 18.14 3.92 -16.73
CA PHE A 484 18.07 5.37 -16.78
C PHE A 484 18.81 5.95 -17.99
N VAL A 485 20.00 5.44 -18.32
CA VAL A 485 20.73 5.86 -19.52
C VAL A 485 19.94 5.55 -20.79
N CYS A 486 19.33 4.36 -20.86
CA CYS A 486 18.57 3.93 -22.01
C CYS A 486 17.36 4.83 -22.27
N ILE A 487 16.57 5.15 -21.24
CA ILE A 487 15.41 6.03 -21.41
C ILE A 487 15.81 7.46 -21.81
N ILE A 488 16.80 8.05 -21.14
CA ILE A 488 17.24 9.41 -21.48
C ILE A 488 17.82 9.45 -22.90
N SER A 489 18.65 8.47 -23.26
CA SER A 489 19.24 8.39 -24.60
C SER A 489 18.18 8.16 -25.68
N ALA A 490 17.22 7.27 -25.45
CA ALA A 490 16.11 7.02 -26.39
C ALA A 490 15.25 8.27 -26.60
N THR A 491 14.99 9.01 -25.51
CA THR A 491 14.26 10.28 -25.57
C THR A 491 15.02 11.32 -26.41
N ILE A 492 16.32 11.52 -26.13
CA ILE A 492 17.14 12.51 -26.86
C ILE A 492 17.31 12.13 -28.34
N ILE A 493 17.62 10.87 -28.65
CA ILE A 493 17.85 10.41 -30.03
C ILE A 493 16.57 10.48 -30.85
N GLY A 494 15.44 10.05 -30.29
CA GLY A 494 14.17 10.03 -31.02
C GLY A 494 13.58 11.42 -31.26
N TYR A 495 13.95 12.44 -30.47
CA TYR A 495 13.63 13.84 -30.79
C TYR A 495 14.66 14.50 -31.72
N SER A 496 15.96 14.16 -31.62
CA SER A 496 17.00 14.79 -32.45
C SER A 496 17.00 14.37 -33.92
N THR A 497 16.53 13.15 -34.23
CA THR A 497 16.52 12.60 -35.60
C THR A 497 15.68 13.41 -36.58
N LYS A 498 14.65 14.13 -36.10
CA LYS A 498 13.82 14.99 -36.95
C LYS A 498 14.50 16.31 -37.34
N TYR A 499 15.42 16.82 -36.52
CA TYR A 499 16.12 18.08 -36.81
C TYR A 499 17.21 17.95 -37.88
N LYS A 500 17.57 16.73 -38.29
CA LYS A 500 18.53 16.49 -39.38
C LYS A 500 17.88 16.39 -40.76
N SER A 501 16.56 16.29 -40.85
CA SER A 501 15.83 16.21 -42.13
C SER A 501 15.35 17.57 -42.65
N TYR A 502 15.63 18.65 -41.93
CA TYR A 502 15.46 20.04 -42.34
C TYR A 502 16.86 20.66 -42.45
#